data_AF-A0A5C7V411-F1
#
_entry.id   AF-A0A5C7V411-F1
#
_cell.length_a   1.000
_cell.length_b   1.000
_cell.length_c   1.000
_cell.angle_alpha   90.00
_cell.angle_beta   90.00
_cell.angle_gamma   90.00
#
_symmetry.space_group_name_H-M   'P 1'
#
loop_
_entity.id
_entity.type
_entity.pdbx_description
1 polymer ?
#
loop_
_entity_poly.entity_id
_entity_poly.type
_entity_poly.pdbx_seq_one_letter_code
_entity_poly.pdbx_strand_id
1 'polypeptide(L)'
;MSSHRPPIQGRKVRFALIGCGRIAQNHIEALSRHAERAELVAVCDTDPAALDAAVRKSGARGYASLTELLAAREALGLDCVVLTTPSGLHPRQAIEVAQAGLHVMTEKPMATRWQDGL
;
A
#
# COMPACT_ATOMS: atom_id res chain seq x y z
N MET A 1 7.65 26.34 8.09
CA MET A 1 8.62 25.39 7.52
C MET A 1 7.88 24.59 6.47
N SER A 2 8.32 24.58 5.21
CA SER A 2 7.54 23.96 4.13
C SER A 2 7.44 22.44 4.37
N SER A 3 6.26 21.97 4.73
CA SER A 3 5.94 20.60 5.18
C SER A 3 5.87 19.56 4.05
N HIS A 4 6.55 19.81 2.93
CA HIS A 4 6.34 19.06 1.70
C HIS A 4 7.55 18.16 1.47
N ARG A 5 7.31 16.86 1.30
CA ARG A 5 8.34 15.93 0.86
C ARG A 5 8.88 16.40 -0.50
N PRO A 6 10.20 16.44 -0.72
CA PRO A 6 10.74 16.80 -2.02
C PRO A 6 10.25 15.82 -3.10
N PRO A 7 10.12 16.25 -4.36
CA PRO A 7 9.75 15.36 -5.45
C PRO A 7 10.73 14.18 -5.57
N ILE A 8 10.20 12.98 -5.83
CA ILE A 8 11.02 11.80 -6.15
C ILE A 8 11.53 11.96 -7.59
N GLN A 9 12.85 11.90 -7.78
CA GLN A 9 13.52 12.03 -9.08
C GLN A 9 14.56 10.91 -9.25
N GLY A 10 14.85 10.54 -10.50
CA GLY A 10 15.91 9.56 -10.83
C GLY A 10 15.62 8.10 -10.46
N ARG A 11 14.42 7.79 -9.95
CA ARG A 11 13.94 6.42 -9.68
C ARG A 11 12.42 6.31 -9.77
N LYS A 12 11.91 5.09 -9.82
CA LYS A 12 10.47 4.79 -9.74
C LYS A 12 9.93 5.06 -8.35
N VAL A 13 8.64 5.38 -8.27
CA VAL A 13 7.88 5.46 -7.01
C VAL A 13 7.55 4.03 -6.56
N ARG A 14 7.84 3.73 -5.30
CA ARG A 14 7.69 2.39 -4.72
C ARG A 14 6.41 2.28 -3.92
N PHE A 15 5.57 1.35 -4.33
CA PHE A 15 4.27 1.09 -3.73
C PHE A 15 4.27 -0.22 -2.95
N ALA A 16 3.50 -0.24 -1.86
CA ALA A 16 2.99 -1.45 -1.25
C ALA A 16 1.47 -1.48 -1.36
N LEU A 17 0.89 -2.67 -1.38
CA LEU A 17 -0.57 -2.85 -1.40
C LEU A 17 -1.01 -3.72 -0.23
N ILE A 18 -2.02 -3.30 0.51
CA ILE A 18 -2.58 -4.04 1.65
C ILE A 18 -4.02 -4.44 1.33
N GLY A 19 -4.31 -5.73 1.46
CA GLY A 19 -5.60 -6.35 1.11
C GLY A 19 -5.59 -6.81 -0.34
N CYS A 20 -5.25 -8.07 -0.58
CA CYS A 20 -5.06 -8.74 -1.86
C CYS A 20 -6.38 -9.26 -2.47
N GLY A 21 -7.50 -8.61 -2.17
CA GLY A 21 -8.82 -8.97 -2.66
C GLY A 21 -9.09 -8.61 -4.12
N ARG A 22 -10.36 -8.63 -4.52
CA ARG A 22 -10.77 -8.43 -5.92
C ARG A 22 -10.30 -7.10 -6.52
N ILE A 23 -10.42 -5.98 -5.79
CA ILE A 23 -10.04 -4.67 -6.32
C ILE A 23 -8.51 -4.49 -6.42
N ALA A 24 -7.74 -5.20 -5.60
CA ALA A 24 -6.28 -5.17 -5.65
C ALA A 24 -5.74 -5.57 -7.03
N GLN A 25 -6.44 -6.45 -7.73
CA GLN A 25 -6.07 -6.91 -9.07
C GLN A 25 -5.97 -5.75 -10.07
N ASN A 26 -6.89 -4.79 -9.99
CA ASN A 26 -6.88 -3.60 -10.83
C ASN A 26 -5.70 -2.67 -10.48
N HIS A 27 -5.38 -2.54 -9.19
CA HIS A 27 -4.23 -1.74 -8.73
C HIS A 27 -2.91 -2.36 -9.16
N ILE A 28 -2.75 -3.69 -9.04
CA ILE A 28 -1.58 -4.43 -9.53
C ILE A 28 -1.40 -4.22 -11.04
N GLU A 29 -2.48 -4.34 -11.81
CA GLU A 29 -2.44 -4.12 -13.26
C GLU A 29 -2.13 -2.66 -13.64
N ALA A 30 -2.70 -1.69 -12.93
CA ALA A 30 -2.41 -0.28 -13.15
C ALA A 30 -0.93 0.04 -12.87
N LEU A 31 -0.38 -0.47 -11.75
CA LEU A 31 1.04 -0.32 -11.43
C LEU A 31 1.94 -0.99 -12.48
N SER A 32 1.55 -2.16 -12.98
CA SER A 32 2.26 -2.84 -14.07
C SER A 32 2.24 -2.04 -15.38
N ARG A 33 1.10 -1.44 -15.76
CA ARG A 33 1.00 -0.54 -16.93
C ARG A 33 1.84 0.73 -16.80
N HIS A 34 2.17 1.13 -15.57
CA HIS A 34 3.02 2.26 -15.27
C HIS A 34 4.42 1.86 -14.81
N ALA A 35 4.90 0.67 -15.18
CA ALA A 35 6.17 0.10 -14.73
C ALA A 35 7.41 0.96 -15.03
N GLU A 36 7.35 1.93 -15.96
CA GLU A 36 8.43 2.90 -16.18
C GLU A 36 8.60 3.90 -15.04
N ARG A 37 7.53 4.19 -14.30
CA ARG A 37 7.49 5.23 -13.25
C ARG A 37 7.10 4.72 -11.87
N ALA A 38 6.51 3.54 -11.77
CA ALA A 38 6.05 2.93 -10.53
C ALA A 38 6.50 1.47 -10.42
N GLU A 39 6.69 1.00 -9.20
CA GLU A 39 6.95 -0.41 -8.91
C GLU A 39 6.21 -0.86 -7.65
N LEU A 40 5.56 -2.03 -7.72
CA LEU A 40 4.94 -2.68 -6.57
C LEU A 40 5.99 -3.56 -5.90
N VAL A 41 6.54 -3.12 -4.76
CA VAL A 41 7.64 -3.81 -4.08
C VAL A 41 7.16 -4.76 -3.00
N ALA A 42 5.95 -4.55 -2.49
CA ALA A 42 5.37 -5.37 -1.45
C ALA A 42 3.85 -5.53 -1.57
N VAL A 43 3.33 -6.68 -1.18
CA VAL A 43 1.91 -6.96 -0.98
C VAL A 43 1.69 -7.52 0.43
N CYS A 44 0.55 -7.23 1.03
CA CYS A 44 0.22 -7.66 2.39
C CYS A 44 -1.22 -8.14 2.47
N ASP A 45 -1.41 -9.32 3.04
CA ASP A 45 -2.73 -9.86 3.38
C ASP A 45 -2.61 -10.84 4.55
N THR A 46 -3.63 -10.91 5.39
CA THR A 46 -3.73 -11.88 6.49
C THR A 46 -4.19 -13.26 6.02
N ASP A 47 -4.83 -13.33 4.83
CA ASP A 47 -5.18 -14.60 4.17
C ASP A 47 -3.98 -15.10 3.34
N PRO A 48 -3.36 -16.24 3.71
CA PRO A 48 -2.20 -16.78 2.99
C PRO A 48 -2.49 -17.09 1.52
N ALA A 49 -3.70 -17.53 1.18
CA ALA A 49 -4.03 -17.88 -0.20
C ALA A 49 -4.13 -16.63 -1.08
N ALA A 50 -4.74 -15.56 -0.56
CA ALA A 50 -4.81 -14.27 -1.23
C ALA A 50 -3.42 -13.64 -1.38
N LEU A 51 -2.61 -13.72 -0.32
CA LEU A 51 -1.23 -13.24 -0.33
C LEU A 51 -0.39 -13.95 -1.40
N ASP A 52 -0.41 -15.29 -1.42
CA ASP A 52 0.32 -16.10 -2.39
C ASP A 52 -0.10 -15.79 -3.83
N ALA A 53 -1.39 -15.62 -4.09
CA ALA A 53 -1.89 -15.25 -5.40
C ALA A 53 -1.37 -13.87 -5.85
N ALA A 54 -1.36 -12.88 -4.95
CA ALA A 54 -0.84 -11.55 -5.24
C ALA A 54 0.68 -11.55 -5.45
N VAL A 55 1.44 -12.31 -4.65
CA VAL A 55 2.89 -12.48 -4.82
C VAL A 55 3.17 -13.10 -6.19
N ARG A 56 2.49 -14.20 -6.57
CA ARG A 56 2.66 -14.82 -7.90
C ARG A 56 2.33 -13.88 -9.05
N LYS A 57 1.27 -13.08 -8.92
CA LYS A 57 0.86 -12.15 -9.99
C LYS A 57 1.82 -10.96 -10.15
N SER A 58 2.31 -10.41 -9.03
CA SER A 58 3.07 -9.16 -9.03
C SER A 58 4.58 -9.34 -9.03
N GLY A 59 5.09 -10.47 -8.52
CA GLY A 59 6.51 -10.65 -8.20
C GLY A 59 6.98 -9.86 -6.96
N ALA A 60 6.07 -9.18 -6.26
CA ALA A 60 6.37 -8.41 -5.06
C ALA A 60 6.63 -9.31 -3.84
N ARG A 61 7.28 -8.76 -2.81
CA ARG A 61 7.47 -9.46 -1.53
C ARG A 61 6.16 -9.54 -0.75
N GLY A 62 5.83 -10.69 -0.19
CA GLY A 62 4.64 -10.89 0.63
C GLY A 62 4.89 -10.64 2.12
N TYR A 63 3.91 -10.04 2.80
CA TYR A 63 3.92 -9.79 4.25
C TYR A 63 2.58 -10.26 4.86
N ALA A 64 2.61 -10.92 6.01
CA ALA A 64 1.42 -11.48 6.64
C ALA A 64 0.69 -10.45 7.53
N SER A 65 1.33 -9.32 7.84
CA SER A 65 0.74 -8.27 8.65
C SER A 65 1.25 -6.87 8.26
N LEU A 66 0.44 -5.85 8.59
CA LEU A 66 0.84 -4.45 8.43
C LEU A 66 2.11 -4.13 9.23
N THR A 67 2.22 -4.66 10.45
CA THR A 67 3.39 -4.45 11.31
C THR A 67 4.68 -4.94 10.64
N GLU A 68 4.68 -6.13 10.05
CA GLU A 68 5.84 -6.68 9.34
C GLU A 68 6.19 -5.84 8.11
N LEU A 69 5.19 -5.43 7.33
CA LEU A 69 5.38 -4.56 6.17
C LEU A 69 6.01 -3.22 6.57
N LEU A 70 5.50 -2.58 7.63
CA LEU A 70 6.02 -1.29 8.10
C LEU A 70 7.41 -1.40 8.72
N ALA A 71 7.75 -2.54 9.34
CA ALA A 71 9.11 -2.82 9.80
C ALA A 71 10.10 -2.90 8.63
N ALA A 72 9.67 -3.41 7.47
CA ALA A 72 10.49 -3.52 6.27
C ALA A 72 10.54 -2.25 5.40
N ARG A 73 9.76 -1.20 5.73
CA ARG A 73 9.56 -0.02 4.86
C ARG A 73 10.85 0.64 4.38
N GLU A 74 11.86 0.75 5.24
CA GLU A 74 13.14 1.38 4.92
C GLU A 74 13.97 0.51 3.98
N ALA A 75 14.04 -0.79 4.25
CA ALA A 75 14.73 -1.76 3.39
C ALA A 75 14.09 -1.87 1.99
N LEU A 76 12.77 -1.64 1.90
CA LEU A 76 12.03 -1.57 0.65
C LEU A 76 12.22 -0.22 -0.06
N GLY A 77 12.64 0.84 0.64
CA GLY A 77 12.58 2.23 0.17
C GLY A 77 11.15 2.65 -0.17
N LEU A 78 10.18 2.18 0.63
CA LEU A 78 8.75 2.34 0.37
C LEU A 78 8.34 3.82 0.40
N ASP A 79 7.56 4.26 -0.59
CA ASP A 79 7.09 5.65 -0.69
C ASP A 79 5.61 5.80 -0.32
N CYS A 80 4.78 4.88 -0.83
CA CYS A 80 3.32 4.96 -0.76
C CYS A 80 2.69 3.60 -0.52
N VAL A 81 1.58 3.57 0.22
CA VAL A 81 0.79 2.38 0.47
C VAL A 81 -0.62 2.54 -0.10
N VAL A 82 -1.09 1.51 -0.79
CA VAL A 82 -2.44 1.40 -1.31
C VAL A 82 -3.27 0.52 -0.37
N LEU A 83 -4.38 1.03 0.14
CA LEU A 83 -5.30 0.28 0.99
C LEU A 83 -6.47 -0.23 0.15
N THR A 84 -6.57 -1.55 0.05
CA THR A 84 -7.64 -2.29 -0.66
C THR A 84 -8.31 -3.33 0.25
N THR A 85 -8.23 -3.12 1.56
CA THR A 85 -8.87 -3.92 2.62
C THR A 85 -10.37 -3.61 2.74
N PRO A 86 -11.14 -4.31 3.58
CA PRO A 86 -12.49 -3.90 3.91
C PRO A 86 -12.55 -2.48 4.47
N SER A 87 -13.49 -1.66 4.00
CA SER A 87 -13.47 -0.20 4.20
C SER A 87 -13.51 0.28 5.66
N GLY A 88 -13.99 -0.55 6.59
CA GLY A 88 -13.95 -0.24 8.02
C GLY A 88 -12.53 -0.26 8.61
N LEU A 89 -11.54 -0.83 7.91
CA LEU A 89 -10.14 -0.87 8.34
C LEU A 89 -9.31 0.28 7.80
N HIS A 90 -9.78 0.94 6.73
CA HIS A 90 -9.05 2.02 6.05
C HIS A 90 -8.57 3.11 7.01
N PRO A 91 -9.37 3.64 7.94
CA PRO A 91 -8.93 4.75 8.80
C PRO A 91 -7.75 4.39 9.68
N ARG A 92 -7.86 3.27 10.41
CA ARG A 92 -6.79 2.80 11.30
C ARG A 92 -5.50 2.51 10.51
N GLN A 93 -5.61 1.83 9.38
CA GLN A 93 -4.46 1.50 8.55
C GLN A 93 -3.83 2.75 7.92
N ALA A 94 -4.65 3.70 7.47
CA ALA A 94 -4.16 4.97 6.92
C ALA A 94 -3.39 5.77 7.97
N ILE A 95 -3.91 5.86 9.20
CA ILE A 95 -3.25 6.53 10.32
C ILE A 95 -1.90 5.84 10.62
N GLU A 96 -1.87 4.51 10.75
CA GLU A 96 -0.66 3.76 11.06
C GLU A 96 0.42 3.92 9.98
N VAL A 97 0.03 3.88 8.70
CA VAL A 97 0.93 4.10 7.56
C VAL A 97 1.45 5.55 7.53
N ALA A 98 0.58 6.54 7.76
CA ALA A 98 0.97 7.95 7.78
C ALA A 98 1.92 8.26 8.93
N GLN A 99 1.69 7.67 10.11
CA GLN A 99 2.59 7.75 11.28
C GLN A 99 3.96 7.13 11.00
N ALA A 100 4.04 6.12 10.12
CA ALA A 100 5.29 5.55 9.63
C ALA A 100 6.01 6.43 8.58
N GLY A 101 5.47 7.61 8.27
CA GLY A 101 6.06 8.57 7.35
C GLY A 101 5.86 8.24 5.87
N LEU A 102 4.87 7.41 5.54
CA LEU A 102 4.56 6.97 4.18
C LEU A 102 3.34 7.73 3.62
N HIS A 103 3.28 7.87 2.30
CA HIS A 103 2.06 8.34 1.65
C HIS A 103 0.98 7.24 1.66
N VAL A 104 -0.29 7.64 1.69
CA VAL A 104 -1.42 6.71 1.71
C VAL A 104 -2.36 7.01 0.55
N MET A 105 -2.72 5.97 -0.21
CA MET A 105 -3.85 5.97 -1.14
C MET A 105 -4.88 4.96 -0.63
N THR A 106 -6.03 5.42 -0.17
CA THR A 106 -7.10 4.54 0.29
C THR A 106 -8.15 4.33 -0.79
N GLU A 107 -8.63 3.08 -0.93
CA GLU A 107 -9.87 2.84 -1.68
C GLU A 107 -11.06 3.53 -1.03
N LYS A 108 -12.10 3.74 -1.84
CA LYS A 108 -13.37 4.32 -1.38
C LYS A 108 -14.28 3.27 -0.74
N PRO A 109 -15.07 3.65 0.28
CA PRO A 109 -14.97 4.89 1.06
C PRO A 109 -13.75 4.89 1.98
N MET A 110 -13.22 6.08 2.29
CA MET A 110 -12.05 6.24 3.17
C MET A 110 -12.33 5.87 4.64
N ALA A 111 -13.58 5.94 5.06
CA ALA A 111 -14.06 5.59 6.38
C ALA A 111 -15.53 5.15 6.29
N THR A 112 -15.99 4.34 7.24
CA THR A 112 -17.40 3.95 7.36
C THR A 112 -18.13 4.68 8.50
N ARG A 113 -17.40 5.49 9.28
CA ARG A 113 -17.91 6.36 10.33
C ARG A 113 -17.35 7.76 10.14
N TRP A 114 -18.15 8.77 10.45
CA TRP A 114 -17.76 10.17 10.34
C TRP A 114 -16.50 10.50 11.17
N GLN A 115 -16.47 10.08 12.43
CA GLN A 115 -15.36 10.36 13.34
C GLN A 115 -14.04 9.73 12.91
N ASP A 116 -14.07 8.61 12.18
CA ASP A 116 -12.86 7.94 11.72
C ASP A 116 -12.23 8.65 10.50
N GLY A 117 -12.98 9.50 9.80
CA GLY A 117 -12.51 10.23 8.62
C GLY A 117 -12.03 11.66 8.89
N LEU A 118 -12.14 12.13 10.14
CA LEU A 118 -11.78 13.49 10.57
C LEU A 118 -10.35 13.58 11.12
#